data_AF-D3NX83-F1
#
_entry.id   AF-D3NX83-F1
#
_cell.length_a   1.000
_cell.length_b   1.000
_cell.length_c   1.000
_cell.angle_alpha   90.00
_cell.angle_beta   90.00
_cell.angle_gamma   90.00
#
_symmetry.space_group_name_H-M   'P 1'
#
loop_
_entity.id
_entity.type
_entity.pdbx_description
1 polymer ?
#
loop_
_entity_poly.entity_id
_entity_poly.type
_entity_poly.pdbx_seq_one_letter_code
_entity_poly.pdbx_strand_id
1 'polypeptide(L)'
;MPPSGAAGVGGWPASHPVLCRPVRCRLFLVAPKLSKARSGMSELLTDLLPAAQGGGWSVAQLFGFCGTLGGMLWPFFRSRTGMLLVQLVPCLCFALHFAMVGAPTGAALNGLAALQVAAALALGSRPGFRIVYLAILPVIALAMALTWTGVPSAFAAAGTALISIARYQTEVTRFRGTMLVALPCWFLHNCLVGSLPAMVSDLTGIVVNGWKLLRGSRLAPPPPTPMPPAAGEVKPS
;
A
#
# COMPACT_ATOMS: atom_id res chain seq x y z
N MET A 1 2.92 -69.43 49.26
CA MET A 1 1.75 -68.90 49.97
C MET A 1 1.98 -67.40 50.15
N PRO A 2 1.07 -66.47 49.79
CA PRO A 2 -0.39 -66.56 49.64
C PRO A 2 -0.83 -66.21 48.18
N PRO A 3 -2.07 -65.74 47.85
CA PRO A 3 -2.97 -66.50 46.99
C PRO A 3 -3.42 -65.80 45.69
N SER A 4 -4.09 -66.61 44.88
CA SER A 4 -4.83 -66.36 43.65
C SER A 4 -5.99 -65.37 43.75
N GLY A 5 -6.27 -64.68 42.64
CA GLY A 5 -7.59 -64.79 42.00
C GLY A 5 -8.51 -63.56 41.97
N ALA A 6 -8.98 -63.26 40.75
CA ALA A 6 -10.33 -62.85 40.36
C ALA A 6 -10.43 -61.54 39.56
N ALA A 7 -11.15 -61.67 38.45
CA ALA A 7 -11.34 -60.71 37.37
C ALA A 7 -12.37 -59.63 37.70
N GLY A 8 -12.25 -58.49 37.01
CA GLY A 8 -13.21 -57.39 37.04
C GLY A 8 -13.29 -56.71 35.67
N VAL A 9 -14.30 -57.15 34.92
CA VAL A 9 -14.96 -56.57 33.74
C VAL A 9 -14.96 -55.03 33.63
N GLY A 10 -14.80 -54.58 32.37
CA GLY A 10 -15.72 -53.61 31.75
C GLY A 10 -15.47 -52.13 31.97
N GLY A 11 -15.14 -51.42 30.88
CA GLY A 11 -15.30 -49.97 30.83
C GLY A 11 -14.34 -49.28 29.86
N TRP A 12 -14.69 -49.26 28.57
CA TRP A 12 -14.29 -48.16 27.69
C TRP A 12 -15.27 -46.99 27.91
N PRO A 13 -14.80 -45.79 28.28
CA PRO A 13 -15.48 -44.55 27.94
C PRO A 13 -14.60 -43.78 26.95
N ALA A 14 -15.08 -43.58 25.72
CA ALA A 14 -15.85 -42.40 25.35
C ALA A 14 -14.98 -41.13 25.27
N SER A 15 -14.72 -40.74 24.02
CA SER A 15 -14.84 -39.37 23.48
C SER A 15 -14.36 -38.20 24.34
N HIS A 16 -13.34 -37.51 23.80
CA HIS A 16 -12.98 -36.10 23.95
C HIS A 16 -13.85 -35.22 24.88
N PRO A 17 -13.17 -34.36 25.66
CA PRO A 17 -13.39 -32.94 25.43
C PRO A 17 -12.08 -32.17 25.19
N VAL A 18 -12.10 -31.46 24.08
CA VAL A 18 -11.23 -30.36 23.70
C VAL A 18 -11.19 -29.35 24.84
N LEU A 19 -10.06 -29.24 25.54
CA LEU A 19 -9.86 -28.20 26.54
C LEU A 19 -9.56 -26.87 25.83
N CYS A 20 -10.64 -26.16 25.53
CA CYS A 20 -10.67 -24.77 25.10
C CYS A 20 -9.97 -23.90 26.16
N ARG A 21 -8.74 -23.46 25.92
CA ARG A 21 -8.12 -22.39 26.72
C ARG A 21 -8.87 -21.08 26.43
N PRO A 22 -9.37 -20.36 27.46
CA PRO A 22 -9.99 -19.07 27.24
C PRO A 22 -8.94 -18.05 26.81
N VAL A 23 -9.15 -17.52 25.61
CA VAL A 23 -8.52 -16.33 25.05
C VAL A 23 -8.82 -15.16 25.99
N ARG A 24 -7.91 -14.89 26.94
CA ARG A 24 -7.96 -13.65 27.72
C ARG A 24 -7.73 -12.47 26.79
N CYS A 25 -8.85 -11.89 26.39
CA CYS A 25 -9.10 -10.49 26.04
C CYS A 25 -7.86 -9.62 25.84
N ARG A 26 -7.49 -9.46 24.57
CA ARG A 26 -6.73 -8.33 24.03
C ARG A 26 -7.53 -7.02 24.17
N LEU A 27 -7.71 -6.52 25.39
CA LEU A 27 -8.30 -5.19 25.62
C LEU A 27 -7.31 -4.18 26.25
N PHE A 28 -6.14 -4.63 26.68
CA PHE A 28 -5.11 -3.76 27.28
C PHE A 28 -4.10 -3.15 26.28
N LEU A 29 -4.17 -3.53 24.99
CA LEU A 29 -3.20 -3.10 23.96
C LEU A 29 -3.72 -1.98 23.04
N VAL A 30 -4.98 -1.56 23.23
CA VAL A 30 -5.60 -0.46 22.47
C VAL A 30 -5.43 0.89 23.16
N ALA A 31 -5.40 0.91 24.50
CA ALA A 31 -5.21 2.12 25.29
C ALA A 31 -3.89 2.89 25.01
N PRO A 32 -2.69 2.25 24.90
CA PRO A 32 -1.46 2.99 24.59
C PRO A 32 -1.44 3.53 23.14
N LYS A 33 -2.22 2.95 22.22
CA LYS A 33 -2.30 3.40 20.82
C LYS A 33 -3.25 4.58 20.61
N LEU A 34 -4.33 4.67 21.38
CA LEU A 34 -5.18 5.87 21.43
C LEU A 34 -4.41 7.06 22.03
N SER A 35 -3.55 6.80 23.04
CA SER A 35 -2.61 7.80 23.55
C SER A 35 -1.62 8.27 22.47
N LYS A 36 -1.02 7.35 21.70
CA LYS A 36 -0.08 7.70 20.62
C LYS A 36 -0.76 8.41 19.42
N ALA A 37 -2.00 8.06 19.08
CA ALA A 37 -2.77 8.76 18.06
C ALA A 37 -3.20 10.17 18.50
N ARG A 38 -3.55 10.34 19.78
CA ARG A 38 -3.82 11.65 20.38
C ARG A 38 -2.55 12.50 20.47
N SER A 39 -1.42 11.86 20.80
CA SER A 39 -0.10 12.48 20.77
C SER A 39 0.30 12.89 19.36
N GLY A 40 0.02 12.06 18.34
CA GLY A 40 0.27 12.39 16.94
C GLY A 40 -0.55 13.58 16.42
N MET A 41 -1.77 13.80 16.95
CA MET A 41 -2.59 14.97 16.62
C MET A 41 -2.08 16.24 17.30
N SER A 42 -1.56 16.15 18.53
CA SER A 42 -0.84 17.27 19.16
C SER A 42 0.48 17.56 18.46
N GLU A 43 1.24 16.55 18.05
CA GLU A 43 2.47 16.69 17.25
C GLU A 43 2.17 17.32 15.88
N LEU A 44 1.03 16.99 15.25
CA LEU A 44 0.51 17.66 14.05
C LEU A 44 0.32 19.18 14.25
N LEU A 45 -0.18 19.57 15.42
CA LEU A 45 -0.32 20.98 15.80
C LEU A 45 1.04 21.60 16.14
N THR A 46 1.93 20.83 16.76
CA THR A 46 3.28 21.23 17.18
C THR A 46 4.28 21.27 16.01
N ASP A 47 4.03 20.61 14.88
CA ASP A 47 4.85 20.67 13.65
C ASP A 47 4.38 21.77 12.70
N LEU A 48 3.08 22.09 12.70
CA LEU A 48 2.54 23.23 11.94
C LEU A 48 2.96 24.58 12.54
N LEU A 49 3.23 24.63 13.85
CA LEU A 49 3.59 25.86 14.56
C LEU A 49 5.02 26.37 14.25
N PRO A 50 6.08 25.53 14.17
CA PRO A 50 7.42 25.92 13.71
C PRO A 50 7.48 26.18 12.20
N ALA A 51 6.70 25.44 11.40
CA ALA A 51 6.58 25.68 9.96
C ALA A 51 6.01 27.07 9.64
N ALA A 52 5.18 27.63 10.53
CA ALA A 52 4.70 29.00 10.47
C ALA A 52 5.61 30.03 11.18
N GLN A 53 6.54 29.59 12.04
CA GLN A 53 7.33 30.46 12.92
C GLN A 53 8.85 30.43 12.67
N GLY A 54 9.34 29.80 11.61
CA GLY A 54 10.77 29.85 11.24
C GLY A 54 11.70 29.03 12.14
N GLY A 55 11.20 27.98 12.79
CA GLY A 55 12.04 26.96 13.44
C GLY A 55 12.66 26.04 12.39
N GLY A 56 13.97 25.82 12.46
CA GLY A 56 14.72 25.07 11.43
C GLY A 56 14.10 23.72 11.08
N TRP A 57 13.80 23.49 9.80
CA TRP A 57 13.24 22.25 9.28
C TRP A 57 14.14 21.07 9.62
N SER A 58 13.58 20.00 10.22
CA SER A 58 14.36 18.77 10.41
C SER A 58 14.79 18.21 9.05
N VAL A 59 16.02 17.69 8.97
CA VAL A 59 16.56 17.10 7.73
C VAL A 59 15.61 16.02 7.18
N ALA A 60 14.98 15.24 8.06
CA ALA A 60 13.96 14.27 7.69
C ALA A 60 12.77 14.90 6.97
N GLN A 61 12.23 16.02 7.46
CA GLN A 61 11.11 16.72 6.81
C GLN A 61 11.52 17.29 5.45
N LEU A 62 12.74 17.83 5.29
CA LEU A 62 13.24 18.29 3.99
C LEU A 62 13.23 17.17 2.95
N PHE A 63 13.74 15.99 3.29
CA PHE A 63 13.67 14.83 2.40
C PHE A 63 12.22 14.45 2.08
N GLY A 64 11.32 14.48 3.07
CA GLY A 64 9.90 14.20 2.85
C GLY A 64 9.23 15.19 1.90
N PHE A 65 9.49 16.49 2.04
CA PHE A 65 8.95 17.52 1.15
C PHE A 65 9.53 17.43 -0.26
N CYS A 66 10.85 17.19 -0.39
CA CYS A 66 11.47 16.91 -1.69
C CYS A 66 10.83 15.69 -2.38
N GLY A 67 10.57 14.62 -1.63
CA GLY A 67 9.85 13.46 -2.13
C GLY A 67 8.44 13.81 -2.58
N THR A 68 7.71 14.59 -1.79
CA THR A 68 6.35 15.05 -2.12
C THR A 68 6.32 15.84 -3.41
N LEU A 69 7.23 16.80 -3.58
CA LEU A 69 7.35 17.59 -4.81
C LEU A 69 7.63 16.71 -6.03
N GLY A 70 8.55 15.74 -5.92
CA GLY A 70 8.80 14.75 -6.98
C GLY A 70 7.53 13.94 -7.32
N GLY A 71 6.78 13.53 -6.30
CA GLY A 71 5.50 12.84 -6.43
C GLY A 71 4.36 13.70 -7.00
N MET A 72 4.50 15.02 -7.02
CA MET A 72 3.57 15.94 -7.70
C MET A 72 4.03 16.25 -9.13
N LEU A 73 5.33 16.18 -9.40
CA LEU A 73 5.93 16.60 -10.67
C LEU A 73 5.94 15.51 -11.75
N TRP A 74 5.90 14.23 -11.37
CA TRP A 74 5.89 13.10 -12.32
C TRP A 74 4.80 13.15 -13.41
N PRO A 75 3.56 13.68 -13.20
CA PRO A 75 2.53 13.68 -14.23
C PRO A 75 2.80 14.66 -15.38
N PHE A 76 3.76 15.58 -15.21
CA PHE A 76 4.10 16.59 -16.22
C PHE A 76 5.10 16.06 -17.27
N PHE A 77 5.76 14.92 -16.99
CA PHE A 77 6.71 14.32 -17.92
C PHE A 77 5.99 13.44 -18.95
N ARG A 78 6.27 13.67 -20.23
CA ARG A 78 5.64 12.95 -21.35
C ARG A 78 6.38 11.69 -21.79
N SER A 79 7.65 11.53 -21.42
CA SER A 79 8.45 10.34 -21.76
C SER A 79 8.40 9.31 -20.64
N ARG A 80 8.30 8.01 -21.01
CA ARG A 80 8.29 6.89 -20.05
C ARG A 80 9.50 6.92 -19.13
N THR A 81 10.69 7.11 -19.69
CA THR A 81 11.95 7.20 -18.94
C THR A 81 11.96 8.40 -17.99
N GLY A 82 11.45 9.56 -18.44
CA GLY A 82 11.33 10.75 -17.60
C GLY A 82 10.40 10.53 -16.40
N MET A 83 9.23 9.93 -16.62
CA MET A 83 8.31 9.58 -15.53
C MET A 83 8.94 8.63 -14.51
N LEU A 84 9.68 7.61 -14.97
CA LEU A 84 10.36 6.65 -14.08
C LEU A 84 11.50 7.30 -13.29
N LEU A 85 12.32 8.15 -13.92
CA LEU A 85 13.39 8.88 -13.21
C LEU A 85 12.82 9.82 -12.15
N VAL A 86 11.74 10.54 -12.47
CA VAL A 86 11.07 11.43 -11.51
C VAL A 86 10.40 10.63 -10.39
N GLN A 87 9.90 9.43 -10.67
CA GLN A 87 9.34 8.52 -9.66
C GLN A 87 10.41 7.91 -8.74
N LEU A 88 11.67 7.83 -9.18
CA LEU A 88 12.78 7.34 -8.36
C LEU A 88 13.07 8.29 -7.19
N VAL A 89 12.96 9.61 -7.43
CA VAL A 89 13.16 10.66 -6.41
C VAL A 89 12.29 10.46 -5.17
N PRO A 90 10.93 10.40 -5.25
CA PRO A 90 10.09 10.15 -4.09
C PRO A 90 10.41 8.82 -3.42
N CYS A 91 10.71 7.75 -4.16
CA CYS A 91 11.06 6.47 -3.55
C CYS A 91 12.32 6.57 -2.68
N LEU A 92 13.38 7.22 -3.17
CA LEU A 92 14.62 7.40 -2.40
C LEU A 92 14.44 8.38 -1.25
N CYS A 93 13.78 9.51 -1.50
CA CYS A 93 13.51 10.53 -0.49
C CYS A 93 12.66 9.98 0.66
N PHE A 94 11.58 9.24 0.37
CA PHE A 94 10.76 8.62 1.41
C PHE A 94 11.46 7.45 2.10
N ALA A 95 12.31 6.69 1.39
CA ALA A 95 13.14 5.67 2.03
C ALA A 95 14.06 6.28 3.11
N LEU A 96 14.75 7.37 2.77
CA LEU A 96 15.61 8.10 3.71
C LEU A 96 14.80 8.76 4.83
N HIS A 97 13.67 9.40 4.50
CA HIS A 97 12.76 10.00 5.47
C HIS A 97 12.33 8.97 6.53
N PHE A 98 11.80 7.81 6.11
CA PHE A 98 11.36 6.78 7.04
C PHE A 98 12.52 6.11 7.81
N ALA A 99 13.72 6.05 7.23
CA ALA A 99 14.90 5.59 7.95
C ALA A 99 15.24 6.54 9.11
N MET A 100 15.20 7.86 8.87
CA MET A 100 15.48 8.86 9.90
C MET A 100 14.37 8.97 10.96
N VAL A 101 13.11 8.75 10.58
CA VAL A 101 11.96 8.75 11.51
C VAL A 101 11.89 7.45 12.34
N GLY A 102 12.72 6.44 12.04
CA GLY A 102 12.74 5.17 12.76
C GLY A 102 11.59 4.23 12.35
N ALA A 103 11.12 4.34 11.10
CA ALA A 103 10.12 3.47 10.50
C ALA A 103 10.77 2.51 9.47
N PRO A 104 11.48 1.45 9.92
CA PRO A 104 12.32 0.62 9.05
C PRO A 104 11.53 -0.11 7.96
N THR A 105 10.28 -0.52 8.21
CA THR A 105 9.43 -1.12 7.16
C THR A 105 9.11 -0.11 6.06
N GLY A 106 8.72 1.11 6.43
CA GLY A 106 8.45 2.16 5.44
C GLY A 106 9.69 2.47 4.59
N ALA A 107 10.86 2.50 5.23
CA ALA A 107 12.14 2.70 4.55
C ALA A 107 12.47 1.56 3.57
N ALA A 108 12.40 0.31 4.04
CA ALA A 108 12.70 -0.87 3.24
C ALA A 108 11.76 -0.99 2.03
N LEU A 109 10.46 -0.77 2.22
CA LEU A 109 9.48 -0.88 1.14
C LEU A 109 9.60 0.24 0.11
N ASN A 110 9.94 1.46 0.52
CA ASN A 110 10.27 2.54 -0.43
C ASN A 110 11.59 2.25 -1.18
N GLY A 111 12.58 1.64 -0.52
CA GLY A 111 13.78 1.13 -1.18
C GLY A 111 13.48 0.04 -2.21
N LEU A 112 12.60 -0.92 -1.89
CA LEU A 112 12.13 -1.92 -2.86
C LEU A 112 11.41 -1.27 -4.04
N ALA A 113 10.58 -0.25 -3.79
CA ALA A 113 9.92 0.50 -4.85
C ALA A 113 10.93 1.23 -5.76
N ALA A 114 12.01 1.77 -5.21
CA ALA A 114 13.11 2.35 -5.98
C ALA A 114 13.80 1.29 -6.84
N LEU A 115 14.07 0.09 -6.30
CA LEU A 115 14.64 -1.03 -7.05
C LEU A 115 13.72 -1.48 -8.19
N GLN A 116 12.41 -1.52 -7.98
CA GLN A 116 11.45 -1.82 -9.05
C GLN A 116 11.53 -0.79 -10.19
N VAL A 117 11.65 0.49 -9.85
CA VAL A 117 11.78 1.57 -10.85
C VAL A 117 13.11 1.46 -11.59
N ALA A 118 14.22 1.20 -10.89
CA ALA A 118 15.53 0.97 -11.51
C ALA A 118 15.52 -0.24 -12.45
N ALA A 119 14.90 -1.35 -12.04
CA ALA A 119 14.71 -2.52 -12.89
C ALA A 119 13.83 -2.19 -14.11
N ALA A 120 12.78 -1.37 -13.96
CA ALA A 120 11.93 -0.93 -15.06
C ALA A 120 12.64 -0.02 -16.07
N LEU A 121 13.63 0.75 -15.61
CA LEU A 121 14.52 1.54 -16.45
C LEU A 121 15.49 0.64 -17.23
N ALA A 122 16.10 -0.35 -16.56
CA ALA A 122 17.07 -1.26 -17.18
C ALA A 122 16.43 -2.25 -18.18
N LEU A 123 15.25 -2.80 -17.85
CA LEU A 123 14.61 -3.85 -18.66
C LEU A 123 13.62 -3.31 -19.71
N GLY A 124 13.32 -2.01 -19.69
CA GLY A 124 12.51 -1.35 -20.71
C GLY A 124 11.06 -1.86 -20.78
N SER A 125 10.54 -2.02 -22.00
CA SER A 125 9.13 -2.36 -22.30
C SER A 125 8.86 -3.86 -22.45
N ARG A 126 9.80 -4.73 -22.07
CA ARG A 126 9.69 -6.17 -22.34
C ARG A 126 8.44 -6.76 -21.66
N PRO A 127 7.56 -7.48 -22.37
CA PRO A 127 6.28 -7.94 -21.82
C PRO A 127 6.44 -8.88 -20.61
N GLY A 128 7.52 -9.67 -20.56
CA GLY A 128 7.84 -10.56 -19.44
C GLY A 128 8.26 -9.84 -18.14
N PHE A 129 8.66 -8.57 -18.21
CA PHE A 129 9.09 -7.82 -17.03
C PHE A 129 7.94 -7.57 -16.04
N ARG A 130 6.69 -7.65 -16.48
CA ARG A 130 5.52 -7.44 -15.61
C ARG A 130 5.43 -8.47 -14.48
N ILE A 131 5.93 -9.69 -14.70
CA ILE A 131 5.95 -10.74 -13.67
C ILE A 131 6.82 -10.33 -12.47
N VAL A 132 7.81 -9.46 -12.67
CA VAL A 132 8.66 -8.94 -11.57
C VAL A 132 7.83 -8.21 -10.52
N TYR A 133 6.75 -7.52 -10.90
CA TYR A 133 5.85 -6.86 -9.94
C TYR A 133 5.05 -7.86 -9.08
N LEU A 134 4.88 -9.10 -9.52
CA LEU A 134 4.26 -10.16 -8.72
C LEU A 134 5.33 -10.92 -7.92
N ALA A 135 6.49 -11.17 -8.53
CA ALA A 135 7.61 -11.84 -7.88
C ALA A 135 8.18 -11.06 -6.67
N ILE A 136 7.93 -9.75 -6.60
CA ILE A 136 8.33 -8.92 -5.46
C ILE A 136 7.42 -9.09 -4.22
N LEU A 137 6.21 -9.65 -4.36
CA LEU A 137 5.27 -9.85 -3.25
C LEU A 137 5.87 -10.68 -2.08
N PRO A 138 6.54 -11.83 -2.31
CA PRO A 138 7.24 -12.52 -1.23
C PRO A 138 8.38 -11.70 -0.62
N VAL A 139 9.05 -10.86 -1.42
CA VAL A 139 10.12 -9.96 -0.92
C VAL A 139 9.54 -8.89 -0.01
N ILE A 140 8.35 -8.34 -0.34
CA ILE A 140 7.61 -7.40 0.52
C ILE A 140 7.23 -8.08 1.85
N ALA A 141 6.72 -9.30 1.80
CA ALA A 141 6.36 -10.06 3.00
C ALA A 141 7.59 -10.34 3.87
N LEU A 142 8.71 -10.73 3.26
CA LEU A 142 9.98 -10.94 3.96
C LEU A 142 10.50 -9.64 4.57
N ALA A 143 10.53 -8.54 3.82
CA ALA A 143 10.95 -7.23 4.33
C ALA A 143 10.09 -6.77 5.50
N MET A 144 8.77 -6.96 5.43
CA MET A 144 7.84 -6.69 6.53
C MET A 144 8.15 -7.55 7.75
N ALA A 145 8.41 -8.86 7.56
CA ALA A 145 8.73 -9.77 8.67
C ALA A 145 10.05 -9.39 9.36
N LEU A 146 11.08 -9.03 8.58
CA LEU A 146 12.40 -8.64 9.10
C LEU A 146 12.40 -7.26 9.78
N THR A 147 11.54 -6.34 9.34
CA THR A 147 11.50 -4.96 9.84
C THR A 147 10.28 -4.69 10.72
N TRP A 148 9.62 -5.73 11.23
CA TRP A 148 8.33 -5.61 11.89
C TRP A 148 8.38 -4.69 13.11
N THR A 149 7.63 -3.59 13.07
CA THR A 149 7.45 -2.66 14.20
C THR A 149 5.99 -2.57 14.65
N GLY A 150 5.13 -3.44 14.12
CA GLY A 150 3.72 -3.58 14.49
C GLY A 150 2.76 -3.23 13.35
N VAL A 151 1.57 -2.77 13.72
CA VAL A 151 0.48 -2.45 12.77
C VAL A 151 0.88 -1.49 11.63
N PRO A 152 1.72 -0.45 11.84
CA PRO A 152 2.17 0.39 10.72
C PRO A 152 2.88 -0.41 9.63
N SER A 153 3.67 -1.43 9.99
CA SER A 153 4.36 -2.30 9.03
C SER A 153 3.38 -3.05 8.13
N ALA A 154 2.24 -3.51 8.67
CA ALA A 154 1.21 -4.19 7.90
C ALA A 154 0.56 -3.27 6.86
N PHE A 155 0.25 -2.02 7.23
CA PHE A 155 -0.31 -1.04 6.31
C PHE A 155 0.66 -0.66 5.19
N ALA A 156 1.95 -0.46 5.50
CA ALA A 156 2.96 -0.18 4.48
C ALA A 156 3.16 -1.38 3.53
N ALA A 157 3.16 -2.61 4.06
CA ALA A 157 3.27 -3.82 3.25
C ALA A 157 2.06 -4.01 2.33
N ALA A 158 0.84 -3.84 2.86
CA ALA A 158 -0.38 -3.89 2.07
C ALA A 158 -0.42 -2.82 0.98
N GLY A 159 -0.07 -1.57 1.32
CA GLY A 159 0.03 -0.47 0.35
C GLY A 159 1.01 -0.79 -0.78
N THR A 160 2.22 -1.25 -0.43
CA THR A 160 3.26 -1.61 -1.42
C THR A 160 2.85 -2.81 -2.29
N ALA A 161 2.20 -3.82 -1.70
CA ALA A 161 1.70 -4.98 -2.43
C ALA A 161 0.63 -4.56 -3.45
N LEU A 162 -0.34 -3.73 -3.03
CA LEU A 162 -1.38 -3.20 -3.91
C LEU A 162 -0.82 -2.30 -5.02
N ILE A 163 0.19 -1.47 -4.73
CA ILE A 163 0.90 -0.68 -5.77
C ILE A 163 1.58 -1.62 -6.78
N SER A 164 2.20 -2.70 -6.31
CA SER A 164 2.86 -3.67 -7.20
C SER A 164 1.83 -4.39 -8.09
N ILE A 165 0.67 -4.76 -7.54
CA ILE A 165 -0.45 -5.32 -8.30
C ILE A 165 -1.01 -4.29 -9.29
N ALA A 166 -1.13 -3.01 -8.90
CA ALA A 166 -1.57 -1.95 -9.80
C ALA A 166 -0.62 -1.87 -11.00
N ARG A 167 0.71 -1.82 -10.77
CA ARG A 167 1.75 -1.78 -11.82
C ARG A 167 1.73 -3.00 -12.74
N TYR A 168 1.24 -4.14 -12.26
CA TYR A 168 1.05 -5.32 -13.10
C TYR A 168 -0.08 -5.13 -14.13
N GLN A 169 -1.11 -4.33 -13.86
CA GLN A 169 -2.28 -4.16 -14.73
C GLN A 169 -1.95 -3.33 -15.99
N THR A 170 -2.47 -3.74 -17.14
CA THR A 170 -2.38 -2.99 -18.41
C THR A 170 -3.47 -1.93 -18.57
N GLU A 171 -4.63 -2.20 -18.00
CA GLU A 171 -5.80 -1.34 -18.14
C GLU A 171 -5.72 -0.16 -17.18
N VAL A 172 -5.74 1.07 -17.72
CA VAL A 172 -5.56 2.31 -16.96
C VAL A 172 -6.65 2.47 -15.90
N THR A 173 -7.87 2.06 -16.20
CA THR A 173 -9.00 2.12 -15.26
C THR A 173 -8.77 1.24 -14.04
N ARG A 174 -8.32 -0.01 -14.26
CA ARG A 174 -7.99 -0.96 -13.18
C ARG A 174 -6.80 -0.48 -12.35
N PHE A 175 -5.77 0.05 -13.01
CA PHE A 175 -4.59 0.61 -12.36
C PHE A 175 -4.99 1.69 -11.36
N ARG A 176 -5.80 2.66 -11.80
CA ARG A 176 -6.26 3.77 -10.95
C ARG A 176 -7.16 3.30 -9.82
N GLY A 177 -8.06 2.35 -10.09
CA GLY A 177 -8.93 1.77 -9.06
C GLY A 177 -8.13 1.07 -7.96
N THR A 178 -7.10 0.31 -8.34
CA THR A 178 -6.20 -0.36 -7.38
C THR A 178 -5.39 0.65 -6.59
N MET A 179 -4.89 1.72 -7.23
CA MET A 179 -4.18 2.81 -6.54
C MET A 179 -5.07 3.53 -5.51
N LEU A 180 -6.37 3.68 -5.78
CA LEU A 180 -7.32 4.27 -4.80
C LEU A 180 -7.51 3.42 -3.54
N VAL A 181 -7.22 2.12 -3.60
CA VAL A 181 -7.21 1.25 -2.41
C VAL A 181 -5.83 1.23 -1.75
N ALA A 182 -4.76 1.28 -2.56
CA ALA A 182 -3.39 1.25 -2.07
C ALA A 182 -2.99 2.50 -1.28
N LEU A 183 -3.38 3.69 -1.77
CA LEU A 183 -2.98 4.97 -1.18
C LEU A 183 -3.57 5.19 0.23
N PRO A 184 -4.82 4.83 0.53
CA PRO A 184 -5.32 4.83 1.91
C PRO A 184 -4.49 3.95 2.85
N CYS A 185 -3.99 2.79 2.42
CA CYS A 185 -3.12 1.96 3.26
C CYS A 185 -1.82 2.70 3.60
N TRP A 186 -1.19 3.36 2.63
CA TRP A 186 -0.01 4.20 2.87
C TRP A 186 -0.33 5.41 3.75
N PHE A 187 -1.47 6.06 3.53
CA PHE A 187 -1.91 7.18 4.35
C PHE A 187 -2.08 6.76 5.82
N LEU A 188 -2.70 5.60 6.07
CA LEU A 188 -2.84 5.05 7.42
C LEU A 188 -1.48 4.73 8.05
N HIS A 189 -0.53 4.18 7.29
CA HIS A 189 0.85 4.01 7.76
C HIS A 189 1.45 5.36 8.17
N ASN A 190 1.31 6.38 7.32
CA ASN A 190 1.89 7.69 7.53
C ASN A 190 1.26 8.44 8.71
N CYS A 191 -0.04 8.30 8.94
CA CYS A 191 -0.71 8.78 10.15
C CYS A 191 -0.16 8.13 11.43
N LEU A 192 0.12 6.82 11.39
CA LEU A 192 0.63 6.09 12.55
C LEU A 192 2.11 6.35 12.84
N VAL A 193 2.88 6.69 11.80
CA VAL A 193 4.29 7.06 11.89
C VAL A 193 4.48 8.55 12.18
N GLY A 194 3.48 9.39 11.91
CA GLY A 194 3.56 10.85 12.09
C GLY A 194 4.23 11.58 10.92
N SER A 195 4.17 11.02 9.70
CA SER A 195 4.83 11.63 8.54
C SER A 195 3.90 12.56 7.76
N LEU A 196 3.91 13.84 8.12
CA LEU A 196 3.19 14.91 7.40
C LEU A 196 3.46 14.96 5.89
N PRO A 197 4.72 15.00 5.41
CA PRO A 197 4.98 15.10 3.97
C PRO A 197 4.42 13.90 3.20
N ALA A 198 4.57 12.68 3.75
CA ALA A 198 4.05 11.49 3.11
C ALA A 198 2.51 11.47 3.06
N MET A 199 1.84 11.96 4.12
CA MET A 199 0.38 12.14 4.14
C MET A 199 -0.12 13.07 3.03
N VAL A 200 0.56 14.20 2.81
CA VAL A 200 0.22 15.15 1.73
C VAL A 200 0.40 14.49 0.36
N SER A 201 1.47 13.72 0.18
CA SER A 201 1.72 12.98 -1.06
C SER A 201 0.61 11.96 -1.35
N ASP A 202 0.21 11.15 -0.36
CA ASP A 202 -0.86 10.16 -0.52
C ASP A 202 -2.20 10.81 -0.83
N LEU A 203 -2.57 11.88 -0.11
CA LEU A 203 -3.81 12.59 -0.32
C LEU A 203 -3.88 13.18 -1.74
N THR A 204 -2.77 13.76 -2.20
CA THR A 204 -2.66 14.26 -3.59
C THR A 204 -2.86 13.11 -4.58
N GLY A 205 -2.23 11.96 -4.32
CA GLY A 205 -2.41 10.76 -5.12
C GLY A 205 -3.87 10.30 -5.18
N ILE A 206 -4.57 10.28 -4.05
CA ILE A 206 -5.98 9.88 -3.95
C ILE A 206 -6.85 10.82 -4.79
N VAL A 207 -6.69 12.13 -4.60
CA VAL A 207 -7.46 13.16 -5.31
C VAL A 207 -7.22 13.06 -6.82
N VAL A 208 -5.96 12.97 -7.26
CA VAL A 208 -5.62 12.91 -8.69
C VAL A 208 -6.13 11.62 -9.34
N ASN A 209 -5.99 10.47 -8.69
CA ASN A 209 -6.46 9.20 -9.25
C ASN A 209 -7.99 9.15 -9.31
N GLY A 210 -8.67 9.64 -8.27
CA GLY A 210 -10.14 9.75 -8.23
C GLY A 210 -10.66 10.70 -9.30
N TRP A 211 -10.10 11.90 -9.40
CA TRP A 211 -10.52 12.89 -10.40
C TRP A 211 -10.35 12.39 -11.84
N LYS A 212 -9.23 11.73 -12.15
CA LYS A 212 -8.98 11.16 -13.48
C LYS A 212 -9.94 10.02 -13.82
N LEU A 213 -10.30 9.18 -12.85
CA LEU A 213 -11.33 8.14 -13.04
C LEU A 213 -12.71 8.76 -13.32
N LEU A 214 -13.12 9.73 -12.49
CA LEU A 214 -14.41 10.40 -12.64
C LEU A 214 -14.56 11.13 -13.98
N ARG A 215 -13.48 11.72 -14.50
CA ARG A 215 -13.49 12.34 -15.83
C ARG A 215 -13.51 11.31 -16.96
N GLY A 216 -12.77 10.21 -16.84
CA GLY A 216 -12.77 9.14 -17.83
C GLY A 216 -14.14 8.50 -18.02
N SER A 217 -14.90 8.30 -16.93
CA SER A 217 -16.27 7.77 -16.98
C SER A 217 -17.28 8.72 -17.62
N ARG A 218 -17.03 10.03 -17.58
CA ARG A 218 -17.91 11.07 -18.16
C ARG A 218 -17.70 11.28 -19.66
N LEU A 219 -16.59 10.81 -20.22
CA LEU A 219 -16.22 10.95 -21.63
C LEU A 219 -16.38 9.64 -22.42
N ALA A 220 -16.92 8.58 -21.81
CA ALA A 220 -17.22 7.35 -22.51
C ALA A 220 -18.25 7.64 -23.63
N PRO A 221 -17.94 7.34 -24.90
CA PRO A 221 -18.90 7.53 -25.99
C PRO A 221 -20.18 6.76 -25.70
N PRO A 222 -21.36 7.30 -26.03
CA PRO A 222 -22.59 6.52 -25.97
C PRO A 222 -22.45 5.25 -26.81
N PRO A 223 -23.09 4.13 -26.40
CA PRO A 223 -23.06 2.91 -27.17
C PRO A 223 -23.50 3.20 -28.62
N PRO A 224 -22.87 2.57 -29.62
CA PRO A 224 -23.23 2.80 -31.01
C PRO A 224 -24.73 2.51 -31.17
N THR A 225 -25.47 3.52 -31.62
CA THR A 225 -26.88 3.35 -31.99
C THR A 225 -26.98 2.22 -33.00
N PRO A 226 -27.88 1.23 -32.80
CA PRO A 226 -28.12 0.20 -33.79
C PRO A 226 -28.37 0.86 -35.14
N MET A 227 -27.53 0.57 -36.14
CA MET A 227 -27.78 1.07 -37.47
C MET A 227 -29.11 0.51 -37.96
N PRO A 228 -30.03 1.33 -38.49
CA PRO A 228 -31.26 0.83 -39.06
C PRO A 228 -30.92 -0.19 -40.16
N PRO A 229 -31.71 -1.27 -40.30
CA PRO A 229 -31.48 -2.29 -41.31
C PRO A 229 -31.41 -1.60 -42.68
N ALA A 230 -30.35 -1.93 -43.44
CA ALA A 230 -30.12 -1.40 -44.77
C ALA A 230 -31.39 -1.60 -45.61
N ALA A 231 -32.06 -0.49 -45.94
CA ALA A 231 -33.25 -0.52 -46.75
C ALA A 231 -32.87 -0.96 -48.17
N GLY A 232 -33.41 -2.11 -48.57
CA GLY A 232 -33.67 -2.43 -49.97
C GLY A 232 -32.50 -2.97 -50.78
N GLU A 233 -32.15 -4.24 -50.56
CA GLU A 233 -31.67 -5.07 -51.65
C GLU A 233 -32.87 -5.39 -52.56
N VAL A 234 -33.17 -4.50 -53.50
CA VAL A 234 -34.17 -4.72 -54.55
C VAL A 234 -33.54 -5.69 -55.55
N LYS A 235 -34.00 -6.94 -55.51
CA LYS A 235 -33.61 -7.99 -56.44
C LYS A 235 -34.43 -7.84 -57.74
N PRO A 236 -33.82 -7.64 -58.92
CA PRO A 236 -34.56 -7.58 -60.17
C PRO A 236 -34.96 -9.00 -60.62
N SER A 237 -36.20 -9.14 -61.07
CA SER A 237 -36.74 -10.30 -61.81
C SER A 237 -37.48 -9.82 -63.05
#